data_AF-A0A7C9CM60-F1
#
_entry.id   AF-A0A7C9CM60-F1
#
_cell.length_a   1.000
_cell.length_b   1.000
_cell.length_c   1.000
_cell.angle_alpha   90.00
_cell.angle_beta   90.00
_cell.angle_gamma   90.00
#
_symmetry.space_group_name_H-M   'P 1'
#
loop_
_entity.id
_entity.type
_entity.pdbx_description
1 polymer ?
#
loop_
_entity_poly.entity_id
_entity_poly.type
_entity_poly.pdbx_seq_one_letter_code
_entity_poly.pdbx_strand_id
1 'polypeptide(L)'
;HREWLAEVNYLGQLYHPHLVKLIGYCSEDDHRLLVYEFMPRGSLDNHLFRRGSYFQPLSWNLRMKVALGAAKGLAFLHSAETKVIYRDFKTSNVLLDLVRASFGSRSSLLEVQCKTF
;
A
#
# COMPACT_ATOMS: atom_id res chain seq x y z
N HIS A 1 9.83 14.73 9.79
CA HIS A 1 9.54 14.47 11.22
C HIS A 1 8.04 14.26 11.52
N ARG A 2 7.13 15.16 11.11
CA ARG A 2 5.69 15.04 11.44
C ARG A 2 4.99 13.82 10.81
N GLU A 3 5.23 13.54 9.53
CA GLU A 3 4.56 12.41 8.86
C GLU A 3 5.11 11.06 9.35
N TRP A 4 6.40 10.98 9.74
CA TRP A 4 6.98 9.76 10.32
C TRP A 4 6.33 9.43 11.68
N LEU A 5 6.16 10.46 12.52
CA LEU A 5 5.43 10.29 13.79
C LEU A 5 3.97 9.93 13.56
N ALA A 6 3.30 10.54 12.58
CA ALA A 6 1.91 10.20 12.25
C ALA A 6 1.80 8.74 11.78
N GLU A 7 2.78 8.27 11.02
CA GLU A 7 2.80 6.91 10.51
C GLU A 7 3.08 5.89 11.60
N VAL A 8 4.07 6.12 12.48
CA VAL A 8 4.34 5.22 13.61
C VAL A 8 3.19 5.23 14.63
N ASN A 9 2.68 6.41 14.98
CA ASN A 9 1.73 6.55 16.09
C ASN A 9 0.27 6.26 15.70
N TYR A 10 -0.11 6.46 14.43
CA TYR A 10 -1.49 6.26 13.99
C TYR A 10 -1.60 5.20 12.89
N LEU A 11 -0.90 5.36 11.76
CA LEU A 11 -1.10 4.47 10.61
C LEU A 11 -0.57 3.05 10.85
N GLY A 12 0.53 2.91 11.58
CA GLY A 12 1.16 1.64 11.91
C GLY A 12 0.32 0.76 12.84
N GLN A 13 -0.64 1.34 13.55
CA GLN A 13 -1.58 0.61 14.40
C GLN A 13 -2.81 0.10 13.62
N LEU A 14 -3.02 0.60 12.39
CA LEU A 14 -4.15 0.22 11.57
C LEU A 14 -3.88 -1.12 10.88
N TYR A 15 -4.87 -2.01 10.94
CA TYR A 15 -4.83 -3.29 10.25
C TYR A 15 -6.06 -3.44 9.35
N HIS A 16 -5.82 -3.62 8.05
CA HIS A 16 -6.88 -3.87 7.09
C HIS A 16 -6.34 -4.68 5.91
N PRO A 17 -7.10 -5.65 5.34
CA PRO A 17 -6.65 -6.50 4.23
C PRO A 17 -6.32 -5.79 2.91
N HIS A 18 -6.45 -4.47 2.84
CA HIS A 18 -6.08 -3.64 1.69
C HIS A 18 -5.17 -2.48 2.08
N LEU A 19 -4.52 -2.55 3.24
CA LEU A 19 -3.43 -1.66 3.63
C LEU A 19 -2.17 -2.50 3.83
N VAL A 20 -1.04 -2.02 3.30
CA VAL A 20 0.27 -2.63 3.54
C VAL A 20 0.62 -2.53 5.02
N LYS A 21 0.95 -3.66 5.63
CA LYS A 21 1.27 -3.75 7.05
C LYS A 21 2.65 -3.16 7.34
N LEU A 22 2.70 -2.18 8.24
CA LEU A 22 3.93 -1.79 8.91
C LEU A 22 4.33 -2.88 9.92
N ILE A 23 5.50 -3.49 9.70
CA ILE A 23 6.06 -4.54 10.56
C ILE A 23 6.83 -3.90 11.73
N GLY A 24 7.52 -2.79 11.48
CA GLY A 24 8.30 -2.10 12.49
C GLY A 24 8.91 -0.81 11.98
N TYR A 25 9.70 -0.17 12.83
CA TYR A 25 10.43 1.04 12.51
C TYR A 25 11.79 1.04 13.22
N CYS A 26 12.74 1.82 12.71
CA CYS A 26 13.99 2.13 13.38
C CYS A 26 14.07 3.66 13.58
N SER A 27 14.49 4.06 14.78
CA SER A 27 14.67 5.45 15.17
C SER A 27 15.95 5.58 15.99
N GLU A 28 17.08 5.61 15.29
CA GLU A 28 18.41 5.67 15.88
C GLU A 28 19.15 6.87 15.30
N ASP A 29 19.70 7.74 16.15
CA ASP A 29 20.30 9.03 15.78
C ASP A 29 19.42 9.84 14.82
N ASP A 30 19.95 10.21 13.66
CA ASP A 30 19.28 10.91 12.56
C ASP A 30 18.61 9.94 11.55
N HIS A 31 18.67 8.63 11.79
CA HIS A 31 18.04 7.63 10.94
C HIS A 31 16.61 7.33 11.38
N ARG A 32 15.69 7.40 10.41
CA ARG A 32 14.27 7.08 10.58
C ARG A 32 13.85 6.14 9.46
N LEU A 33 13.63 4.87 9.79
CA LEU A 33 13.27 3.82 8.84
C LEU A 33 11.91 3.25 9.19
N LEU A 34 11.17 2.86 8.17
CA LEU A 34 9.90 2.14 8.29
C LEU A 34 10.04 0.82 7.53
N VAL A 35 9.62 -0.27 8.17
CA VAL A 35 9.75 -1.63 7.65
C VAL A 35 8.35 -2.15 7.38
N TYR A 36 8.03 -2.36 6.12
CA TYR A 36 6.74 -2.90 5.68
C TYR A 36 6.87 -4.34 5.21
N GLU A 37 5.73 -5.03 5.13
CA GLU A 37 5.68 -6.30 4.39
C GLU A 37 6.03 -6.08 2.91
N PHE A 38 6.73 -7.05 2.32
CA PHE A 38 7.24 -6.92 0.96
C PHE A 38 6.18 -7.29 -0.08
N MET A 39 5.99 -6.42 -1.08
CA MET A 39 5.07 -6.64 -2.20
C MET A 39 5.84 -6.93 -3.50
N PRO A 40 5.96 -8.21 -3.89
CA PRO A 40 6.89 -8.63 -4.93
C PRO A 40 6.54 -8.17 -6.35
N ARG A 41 5.30 -7.73 -6.61
CA ARG A 41 4.93 -7.18 -7.93
C ARG A 41 5.09 -5.67 -8.00
N GLY A 42 5.55 -5.03 -6.93
CA GLY A 42 5.77 -3.59 -6.88
C GLY A 42 4.50 -2.77 -7.07
N SER A 43 4.67 -1.52 -7.51
CA SER A 43 3.59 -0.54 -7.65
C SER A 43 2.76 -0.71 -8.92
N LEU A 44 1.50 -0.27 -8.84
CA LEU A 44 0.55 -0.30 -9.96
C LEU A 44 1.05 0.51 -11.15
N ASP A 45 1.73 1.63 -10.92
CA ASP A 45 2.27 2.48 -11.98
C ASP A 45 3.33 1.75 -12.84
N ASN A 46 4.10 0.81 -12.26
CA ASN A 46 5.03 -0.02 -13.02
C ASN A 46 4.30 -0.86 -14.07
N HIS A 47 3.13 -1.39 -13.74
CA HIS A 47 2.30 -2.18 -14.64
C HIS A 47 1.47 -1.34 -15.62
N LEU A 48 1.06 -0.13 -15.23
CA LEU A 48 0.30 0.76 -16.10
C LEU A 48 1.19 1.43 -17.16
N PHE A 49 2.38 1.85 -16.78
CA PHE A 49 3.29 2.61 -17.64
C PHE A 49 4.45 1.77 -18.19
N ARG A 50 4.51 0.46 -17.88
CA ARG A 50 5.54 -0.47 -18.33
C ARG A 50 6.97 0.02 -18.01
N ARG A 51 7.19 0.40 -16.75
CA ARG A 51 8.51 0.86 -16.27
C ARG A 51 9.48 -0.31 -16.13
N GLY A 52 9.92 -0.87 -17.25
CA GLY A 52 10.79 -2.04 -17.33
C GLY A 52 10.13 -3.20 -18.09
N SER A 53 10.92 -3.92 -18.88
CA SER A 53 10.44 -5.00 -19.76
C SER A 53 9.84 -6.20 -19.02
N TYR A 54 10.15 -6.35 -17.73
CA TYR A 54 9.67 -7.44 -16.88
C TYR A 54 8.27 -7.20 -16.30
N PHE A 55 7.77 -5.95 -16.28
CA PHE A 55 6.42 -5.66 -15.81
C PHE A 55 5.38 -5.90 -16.90
N GLN A 56 4.59 -6.95 -16.73
CA GLN A 56 3.51 -7.27 -17.65
C GLN A 56 2.27 -6.40 -17.39
N PRO A 57 1.57 -5.92 -18.45
CA PRO A 57 0.32 -5.20 -18.29
C PRO A 57 -0.74 -6.02 -17.54
N LEU A 58 -1.52 -5.35 -16.70
CA LEU A 58 -2.66 -6.00 -16.03
C LEU A 58 -3.84 -6.16 -17.01
N SER A 59 -4.47 -7.33 -16.97
CA SER A 59 -5.77 -7.56 -17.62
C SER A 59 -6.85 -6.67 -17.03
N TRP A 60 -7.92 -6.41 -17.78
CA TRP A 60 -9.03 -5.59 -17.31
C TRP A 60 -9.64 -6.08 -15.99
N ASN A 61 -9.85 -7.40 -15.87
CA ASN A 61 -10.37 -8.00 -14.64
C ASN A 61 -9.47 -7.71 -13.42
N LEU A 62 -8.16 -7.81 -13.59
CA LEU A 62 -7.21 -7.48 -12.51
C LEU A 62 -7.25 -5.99 -12.17
N ARG A 63 -7.34 -5.10 -13.16
CA ARG A 63 -7.48 -3.65 -12.92
C ARG A 63 -8.71 -3.33 -12.08
N MET A 64 -9.85 -3.96 -12.37
CA MET A 64 -11.08 -3.79 -11.58
C MET A 64 -10.93 -4.29 -10.14
N LYS A 65 -10.25 -5.43 -9.94
CA LYS A 65 -9.92 -5.93 -8.59
C LYS A 65 -8.99 -4.98 -7.84
N VAL A 66 -8.02 -4.39 -8.53
CA VAL A 66 -7.12 -3.36 -7.96
C VAL A 66 -7.90 -2.14 -7.50
N ALA A 67 -8.73 -1.58 -8.39
CA ALA A 67 -9.54 -0.41 -8.08
C ALA A 67 -10.49 -0.66 -6.90
N LEU A 68 -11.13 -1.83 -6.85
CA LEU A 68 -12.01 -2.20 -5.74
C LEU A 68 -11.24 -2.35 -4.42
N GLY A 69 -10.08 -3.01 -4.43
CA GLY A 69 -9.24 -3.15 -3.23
C GLY A 69 -8.75 -1.80 -2.73
N ALA A 70 -8.35 -0.93 -3.66
CA ALA A 70 -8.00 0.45 -3.37
C ALA A 70 -9.14 1.23 -2.71
N ALA A 71 -10.33 1.19 -3.30
CA ALA A 71 -11.50 1.86 -2.72
C ALA A 71 -11.82 1.35 -1.31
N LYS A 72 -11.69 0.04 -1.06
CA LYS A 72 -11.90 -0.55 0.28
C LYS A 72 -10.90 -0.05 1.32
N GLY A 73 -9.61 -0.02 0.99
CA GLY A 73 -8.60 0.49 1.92
C GLY A 73 -8.79 1.99 2.22
N LEU A 74 -9.14 2.79 1.21
CA LEU A 74 -9.44 4.20 1.40
C LEU A 74 -10.71 4.42 2.25
N ALA A 75 -11.76 3.64 2.00
CA ALA A 75 -12.99 3.69 2.79
C ALA A 75 -12.73 3.35 4.27
N PHE A 76 -11.86 2.38 4.54
CA PHE A 76 -11.44 2.06 5.90
C PHE A 76 -10.68 3.21 6.57
N LEU A 77 -9.75 3.87 5.86
CA LEU A 77 -9.03 5.03 6.39
C LEU A 77 -9.95 6.22 6.68
N HIS A 78 -11.02 6.36 5.92
CA HIS A 78 -12.01 7.43 6.09
C HIS A 78 -13.13 7.07 7.06
N SER A 79 -13.08 5.89 7.70
CA SER A 79 -14.15 5.44 8.59
C SER A 79 -14.25 6.33 9.84
N ALA A 80 -15.39 6.26 10.52
CA ALA A 80 -15.62 7.05 11.73
C ALA A 80 -14.67 6.66 12.88
N GLU A 81 -14.12 5.45 12.85
CA GLU A 81 -13.19 4.93 13.84
C GLU A 81 -11.75 5.39 13.59
N THR A 82 -11.30 5.41 12.32
CA THR A 82 -9.92 5.72 11.95
C THR A 82 -9.69 7.22 11.72
N LYS A 83 -10.64 7.91 11.08
CA LYS A 83 -10.64 9.36 10.79
C LYS A 83 -9.34 9.88 10.14
N VAL A 84 -8.69 9.06 9.32
CA VAL A 84 -7.46 9.43 8.60
C VAL A 84 -7.80 10.10 7.29
N ILE A 85 -7.22 11.27 7.01
CA ILE A 85 -7.29 11.88 5.67
C ILE A 85 -6.03 11.49 4.90
N TYR A 86 -6.14 10.53 3.98
CA TYR A 86 -5.02 10.13 3.14
C TYR A 86 -4.91 11.03 1.91
N ARG A 87 -3.87 11.87 1.88
CA ARG A 87 -3.72 12.94 0.88
C ARG A 87 -2.88 12.57 -0.34
N ASP A 88 -2.13 11.47 -0.28
CA ASP A 88 -1.23 11.06 -1.36
C ASP A 88 -1.73 9.80 -2.09
N PHE A 89 -3.01 9.81 -2.48
CA PHE A 89 -3.61 8.69 -3.19
C PHE A 89 -3.24 8.73 -4.68
N LYS A 90 -2.28 7.87 -5.08
CA LYS A 90 -1.78 7.76 -6.45
C LYS A 90 -1.31 6.35 -6.79
N THR A 91 -1.15 6.05 -8.07
CA THR A 91 -0.80 4.70 -8.56
C THR A 91 0.58 4.20 -8.12
N SER A 92 1.51 5.08 -7.75
CA SER A 92 2.81 4.65 -7.18
C SER A 92 2.68 4.12 -5.75
N ASN A 93 1.59 4.46 -5.05
CA ASN A 93 1.31 4.06 -3.66
C ASN A 93 0.26 2.92 -3.64
N VAL A 94 0.07 2.21 -4.75
CA VAL A 94 -0.78 1.01 -4.79
C VAL A 94 0.13 -0.16 -5.09
N LEU A 95 0.41 -1.02 -4.12
CA LEU A 95 1.31 -2.15 -4.28
C LEU A 95 0.56 -3.45 -4.57
N LEU A 96 1.21 -4.32 -5.34
CA LEU A 96 0.63 -5.57 -5.79
C LEU A 96 1.38 -6.75 -5.18
N ASP A 97 0.63 -7.67 -4.57
CA ASP A 97 1.12 -8.96 -4.09
C ASP A 97 1.06 -10.05 -5.19
N LEU A 98 1.68 -11.20 -4.95
CA LEU A 98 1.56 -12.39 -5.78
C LEU A 98 0.11 -12.83 -5.89
N VAL A 99 -0.33 -13.10 -7.11
CA VAL A 99 -1.54 -13.87 -7.36
C VAL A 99 -1.18 -15.34 -7.10
N ARG A 100 -1.35 -15.83 -5.86
CA ARG A 100 -1.24 -17.28 -5.63
C ARG A 100 -2.44 -17.94 -6.29
N ALA A 101 -2.19 -18.72 -7.34
CA ALA A 101 -3.19 -19.51 -8.04
C ALA A 101 -3.58 -20.75 -7.20
N SER A 102 -4.17 -20.57 -6.02
CA SER A 102 -4.78 -21.65 -5.24
C SER A 102 -5.78 -21.04 -4.26
N PHE A 103 -7.06 -21.40 -4.41
CA PHE A 103 -8.18 -21.24 -3.46
C PHE A 103 -7.98 -20.22 -2.33
N GLY A 104 -8.43 -18.99 -2.54
CA GLY A 104 -8.49 -17.97 -1.51
C GLY A 104 -8.06 -16.60 -2.02
N SER A 105 -9.05 -15.79 -2.38
CA SER A 105 -8.96 -14.36 -2.68
C SER A 105 -7.80 -13.64 -1.96
N ARG A 106 -6.76 -13.22 -2.69
CA ARG A 106 -5.90 -12.13 -2.24
C ARG A 106 -5.89 -10.99 -3.25
N SER A 107 -6.15 -9.83 -2.69
CA SER A 107 -6.50 -8.60 -3.36
C SER A 107 -5.26 -7.74 -3.58
N SER A 108 -5.36 -6.79 -4.49
CA SER A 108 -4.43 -5.66 -4.52
C SER A 108 -4.48 -4.89 -3.21
N LEU A 109 -3.32 -4.44 -2.74
CA LEU A 109 -3.14 -3.76 -1.47
C LEU A 109 -2.84 -2.29 -1.77
N LEU A 110 -3.41 -1.38 -0.98
CA LEU A 110 -2.90 -0.02 -0.98
C LEU A 110 -1.67 0.01 -0.11
N GLU A 111 -0.60 0.51 -0.68
CA GLU A 111 0.47 0.99 0.16
C GLU A 111 0.09 2.39 0.61
N VAL A 112 -0.20 2.51 1.90
CA VAL A 112 -0.11 3.80 2.54
C VAL A 112 1.39 4.03 2.72
N GLN A 113 2.03 4.46 1.64
CA GLN A 113 3.39 4.94 1.68
C GLN A 113 3.28 6.44 1.91
N CYS A 114 3.63 6.93 3.11
CA CYS A 114 4.33 8.20 3.11
C CYS A 114 5.70 7.87 2.52
N LYS A 115 5.91 8.31 1.27
CA LYS A 115 7.25 8.31 0.68
C LYS A 115 8.21 8.86 1.72
N THR A 116 9.31 8.12 1.89
CA THR A 116 10.54 8.53 2.56
C THR A 116 10.67 10.06 2.57
N PHE A 117 10.72 10.65 3.76
CA PHE A 117 11.19 12.04 3.90
C PHE A 117 12.57 12.20 3.29
#